data_AF-A0A923XA10-F1
#
_entry.id   AF-A0A923XA10-F1
#
_cell.length_a   1.000
_cell.length_b   1.000
_cell.length_c   1.000
_cell.angle_alpha   90.00
_cell.angle_beta   90.00
_cell.angle_gamma   90.00
#
_symmetry.space_group_name_H-M   'P 1'
#
loop_
_entity.id
_entity.type
_entity.pdbx_description
1 polymer ?
#
loop_
_entity_poly.entity_id
_entity_poly.type
_entity_poly.pdbx_seq_one_letter_code
_entity_poly.pdbx_strand_id
1 'polypeptide(L)'
;MVYSDISDVQSFSTMGQSNQNSGGQKPTDGGAMYKASIVDRFFSFLLDYLIFAPVVSFFLITCFQDEVAIWKSGQTRAENLPILFLLSATYIFTFSFLQSFFIYFWGGSPGQYFLKLRVHVDRQPGLIFIRILVRQVGFWFSALFLGLPWLAVLSHPKQKTFYDRISETSVYSLKQNQKFFSFEVETKYWRSLFATLVIFLFIICAGYGWQQHNQIKLGAYTFNSLNKKDLLCAQLKPVEIKDRLQTAVALNLVGQLSDDCVDKEAEYVLWTVHDDEMQSLAYYAKSLTESDSADEKRYLNQACQFKNKDYFGCRVASAFLNKGLTSLYADLKTDKSQKDLLEVVLQYELGMVLKKGSEEDENFKALRKFDKQRIVKKYLLSELLERRLAANRPIKNKGRMPASQSIKSTVSNPADFNYAQKLIEQM
;
A
#
# COMPACT_ATOMS: atom_id res chain seq x y z
N MET A 1 -57.01 16.61 51.56
CA MET A 1 -55.60 17.02 51.68
C MET A 1 -55.16 17.41 50.27
N VAL A 2 -55.37 18.61 49.74
CA VAL A 2 -55.03 19.99 50.20
C VAL A 2 -53.53 20.13 50.51
N TYR A 3 -52.82 20.76 49.57
CA TYR A 3 -51.69 21.71 49.69
C TYR A 3 -51.28 22.04 48.22
N SER A 4 -51.90 23.01 47.55
CA SER A 4 -51.75 24.49 47.61
C SER A 4 -50.55 25.03 46.83
N ASP A 5 -50.90 25.94 45.93
CA ASP A 5 -50.10 26.96 45.25
C ASP A 5 -48.98 27.60 46.08
N ILE A 6 -47.87 27.91 45.41
CA ILE A 6 -47.07 29.11 45.73
C ILE A 6 -46.74 29.80 44.41
N SER A 7 -47.34 30.97 44.26
CA SER A 7 -47.07 32.01 43.29
C SER A 7 -45.89 32.90 43.71
N ASP A 8 -45.42 33.70 42.75
CA ASP A 8 -44.79 35.01 42.91
C ASP A 8 -43.46 35.13 43.68
N VAL A 9 -42.37 35.34 42.94
CA VAL A 9 -41.28 36.21 43.40
C VAL A 9 -40.95 37.24 42.33
N GLN A 10 -40.93 38.47 42.81
CA GLN A 10 -40.94 39.75 42.13
C GLN A 10 -39.66 40.07 41.36
N SER A 11 -39.90 40.87 40.30
CA SER A 11 -39.06 41.93 39.77
C SER A 11 -37.99 42.50 40.72
N PHE A 12 -36.73 42.40 40.32
CA PHE A 12 -35.67 43.27 40.81
C PHE A 12 -35.00 43.98 39.63
N SER A 13 -35.45 45.21 39.41
CA SER A 13 -34.81 46.22 38.60
C SER A 13 -33.70 46.89 39.43
N THR A 14 -32.45 46.73 39.01
CA THR A 14 -31.36 47.64 39.41
C THR A 14 -30.57 48.06 38.19
N MET A 15 -30.70 49.35 37.88
CA MET A 15 -29.78 50.15 37.10
C MET A 15 -28.34 49.95 37.59
N GLY A 16 -27.43 49.74 36.65
CA GLY A 16 -25.99 49.84 36.83
C GLY A 16 -25.37 50.20 35.49
N GLN A 17 -25.28 51.51 35.23
CA GLN A 17 -24.55 52.08 34.10
C GLN A 17 -23.02 51.95 34.27
N SER A 18 -22.35 52.05 33.12
CA SER A 18 -20.96 52.49 32.88
C SER A 18 -19.79 51.56 33.21
N ASN A 19 -19.25 50.91 32.17
CA ASN A 19 -17.91 51.20 31.62
C ASN A 19 -17.70 50.32 30.37
N GLN A 20 -17.84 50.87 29.16
CA GLN A 20 -16.78 51.50 28.35
C GLN A 20 -15.51 50.64 28.14
N ASN A 21 -15.20 50.47 26.85
CA ASN A 21 -13.95 50.03 26.25
C ASN A 21 -13.69 48.52 26.12
N SER A 22 -14.32 47.95 25.09
CA SER A 22 -13.62 47.10 24.12
C SER A 22 -14.30 47.29 22.76
N GLY A 23 -13.63 48.03 21.87
CA GLY A 23 -14.11 48.42 20.55
C GLY A 23 -14.27 47.24 19.59
N GLY A 24 -15.34 46.47 19.77
CA GLY A 24 -15.91 45.64 18.72
C GLY A 24 -17.00 46.44 18.01
N GLN A 25 -16.65 47.12 16.91
CA GLN A 25 -17.63 47.69 15.99
C GLN A 25 -18.69 46.62 15.67
N LYS A 26 -19.89 46.75 16.24
CA LYS A 26 -21.08 46.09 15.71
C LYS A 26 -21.38 46.81 14.40
N PRO A 27 -21.21 46.17 13.23
CA PRO A 27 -21.67 46.79 11.99
C PRO A 27 -23.20 46.85 12.07
N THR A 28 -23.73 48.05 12.28
CA THR A 28 -25.17 48.37 12.23
C THR A 28 -25.67 48.55 10.79
N ASP A 29 -24.93 48.07 9.80
CA ASP A 29 -25.46 47.87 8.45
C ASP A 29 -26.26 46.58 8.44
N GLY A 30 -27.54 46.69 8.79
CA GLY A 30 -28.56 45.67 8.57
C GLY A 30 -28.84 45.44 7.08
N GLY A 31 -27.78 45.31 6.27
CA GLY A 31 -27.87 44.87 4.89
C GLY A 31 -28.56 43.52 4.87
N ALA A 32 -29.70 43.44 4.19
CA ALA A 32 -30.48 42.22 4.08
C ALA A 32 -29.55 41.06 3.66
N MET A 33 -29.38 40.07 4.53
CA MET A 33 -28.59 38.89 4.21
C MET A 33 -29.39 38.00 3.27
N TYR A 34 -28.96 37.93 2.02
CA TYR A 34 -29.55 37.08 1.01
C TYR A 34 -29.00 35.65 1.13
N LYS A 35 -29.83 34.62 0.90
CA LYS A 35 -29.35 33.23 0.86
C LYS A 35 -28.37 33.07 -0.31
N ALA A 36 -27.36 32.22 -0.17
CA ALA A 36 -26.44 31.95 -1.28
C ALA A 36 -27.06 31.01 -2.32
N SER A 37 -26.99 31.38 -3.61
CA SER A 37 -27.38 30.51 -4.72
C SER A 37 -26.58 29.20 -4.72
N ILE A 38 -27.25 28.09 -5.09
CA ILE A 38 -26.62 26.75 -5.18
C ILE A 38 -25.47 26.75 -6.19
N VAL A 39 -25.66 27.44 -7.31
CA VAL A 39 -24.66 27.56 -8.37
C VAL A 39 -23.43 28.31 -7.88
N ASP A 40 -23.62 29.42 -7.15
CA ASP A 40 -22.51 30.17 -6.54
C ASP A 40 -21.75 29.32 -5.52
N ARG A 41 -22.44 28.49 -4.73
CA ARG A 41 -21.80 27.56 -3.80
C ARG A 41 -20.95 26.52 -4.55
N PHE A 42 -21.47 25.96 -5.64
CA PHE A 42 -20.71 25.00 -6.47
C PHE A 42 -19.46 25.62 -7.10
N PHE A 43 -19.59 26.79 -7.73
CA PHE A 43 -18.45 27.49 -8.31
C PHE A 43 -17.44 27.95 -7.25
N SER A 44 -17.89 28.35 -6.05
CA SER A 44 -16.97 28.69 -4.96
C SER A 44 -16.08 27.51 -4.59
N PHE A 45 -16.63 26.30 -4.61
CA PHE A 45 -15.87 25.08 -4.38
C PHE A 45 -14.87 24.80 -5.51
N LEU A 46 -15.29 24.92 -6.77
CA LEU A 46 -14.39 24.71 -7.91
C LEU A 46 -13.19 25.67 -7.87
N LEU A 47 -13.44 26.94 -7.51
CA LEU A 47 -12.40 27.95 -7.31
C LEU A 47 -11.49 27.60 -6.12
N ASP A 48 -12.06 27.19 -4.99
CA ASP A 48 -11.27 26.73 -3.83
C ASP A 48 -10.35 25.56 -4.21
N TYR A 49 -10.87 24.57 -4.94
CA TYR A 49 -10.08 23.44 -5.40
C TYR A 49 -8.95 23.88 -6.33
N LEU A 50 -9.24 24.74 -7.31
CA LEU A 50 -8.23 25.27 -8.24
C LEU A 50 -7.10 26.02 -7.50
N ILE A 51 -7.43 26.77 -6.45
CA ILE A 51 -6.46 27.55 -5.66
C ILE A 51 -5.65 26.65 -4.71
N PHE A 52 -6.33 25.77 -3.94
CA PHE A 52 -5.67 25.00 -2.89
C PHE A 52 -5.05 23.69 -3.36
N ALA A 53 -5.57 23.03 -4.40
CA ALA A 53 -5.03 21.77 -4.90
C ALA A 53 -3.52 21.83 -5.23
N PRO A 54 -2.97 22.83 -5.95
CA PRO A 54 -1.54 22.89 -6.21
C PRO A 54 -0.72 23.10 -4.93
N VAL A 55 -1.21 23.91 -3.98
CA VAL A 55 -0.53 24.18 -2.71
C VAL A 55 -0.44 22.92 -1.85
N VAL A 56 -1.56 22.21 -1.69
CA VAL A 56 -1.63 20.96 -0.91
C VAL A 56 -0.85 19.84 -1.60
N SER A 57 -0.91 19.74 -2.93
CA SER A 57 -0.14 18.74 -3.69
C SER A 57 1.36 18.99 -3.58
N PHE A 58 1.81 20.25 -3.67
CA PHE A 58 3.20 20.61 -3.46
C PHE A 58 3.67 20.20 -2.06
N PHE A 59 2.90 20.54 -1.02
CA PHE A 59 3.19 20.13 0.35
C PHE A 59 3.32 18.60 0.51
N LEU A 60 2.38 17.82 -0.05
CA LEU A 60 2.46 16.36 0.01
C LEU A 60 3.68 15.80 -0.71
N ILE A 61 3.97 16.30 -1.91
CA ILE A 61 5.14 15.84 -2.67
C ILE A 61 6.42 16.15 -1.90
N THR A 62 6.52 17.32 -1.26
CA THR A 62 7.72 17.70 -0.50
C THR A 62 7.88 16.90 0.79
N CYS A 63 6.79 16.63 1.52
CA CYS A 63 6.85 15.94 2.81
C CYS A 63 6.87 14.41 2.70
N PHE A 64 6.38 13.83 1.61
CA PHE A 64 6.21 12.38 1.40
C PHE A 64 6.86 11.91 0.09
N GLN A 65 8.11 12.35 -0.16
CA GLN A 65 8.82 12.06 -1.42
C GLN A 65 8.99 10.56 -1.64
N ASP A 66 9.37 9.82 -0.60
CA ASP A 66 9.65 8.39 -0.66
C ASP A 66 8.37 7.59 -0.92
N GLU A 67 7.28 7.91 -0.22
CA GLU A 67 5.98 7.26 -0.40
C GLU A 67 5.40 7.50 -1.79
N VAL A 68 5.55 8.72 -2.31
CA VAL A 68 5.13 9.07 -3.68
C VAL A 68 5.98 8.32 -4.70
N ALA A 69 7.29 8.17 -4.47
CA ALA A 69 8.17 7.39 -5.35
C ALA A 69 7.80 5.90 -5.35
N ILE A 70 7.54 5.31 -4.17
CA ILE A 70 7.08 3.93 -4.02
C ILE A 70 5.75 3.73 -4.75
N TRP A 71 4.78 4.62 -4.55
CA TRP A 71 3.48 4.52 -5.21
C TRP A 71 3.59 4.58 -6.75
N LYS A 72 4.45 5.46 -7.28
CA LYS A 72 4.72 5.56 -8.72
C LYS A 72 5.36 4.30 -9.30
N SER A 73 6.19 3.60 -8.54
CA SER A 73 6.91 2.41 -9.01
C SER A 73 6.04 1.16 -9.15
N GLY A 74 4.84 1.13 -8.56
CA GLY A 74 4.04 -0.11 -8.50
C GLY A 74 2.54 0.09 -8.26
N GLN A 75 1.89 1.00 -8.98
CA GLN A 75 0.52 1.49 -8.73
C GLN A 75 -0.55 0.40 -8.48
N THR A 76 -0.38 -0.81 -9.02
CA THR A 76 -1.35 -1.92 -8.90
C THR A 76 -1.07 -2.91 -7.77
N ARG A 77 0.03 -2.77 -7.02
CA ARG A 77 0.37 -3.71 -5.93
C ARG A 77 -0.51 -3.46 -4.71
N ALA A 78 -1.01 -4.52 -4.09
CA ALA A 78 -1.83 -4.44 -2.87
C ALA A 78 -1.11 -3.74 -1.71
N GLU A 79 0.21 -3.85 -1.67
CA GLU A 79 1.10 -3.17 -0.71
C GLU A 79 1.02 -1.63 -0.80
N ASN A 80 0.53 -1.08 -1.91
CA ASN A 80 0.41 0.37 -2.11
C ASN A 80 -0.92 0.93 -1.61
N LEU A 81 -1.89 0.10 -1.22
CA LEU A 81 -3.18 0.56 -0.71
C LEU A 81 -3.06 1.37 0.61
N PRO A 82 -2.24 0.96 1.60
CA PRO A 82 -2.02 1.75 2.80
C PRO A 82 -1.36 3.11 2.50
N ILE A 83 -0.43 3.15 1.54
CA ILE A 83 0.25 4.38 1.10
C ILE A 83 -0.76 5.32 0.46
N LEU A 84 -1.60 4.81 -0.45
CA LEU A 84 -2.67 5.60 -1.06
C LEU A 84 -3.64 6.15 -0.01
N PHE A 85 -4.02 5.34 0.97
CA PHE A 85 -4.89 5.77 2.07
C PHE A 85 -4.23 6.89 2.90
N LEU A 86 -2.96 6.74 3.28
CA LEU A 86 -2.21 7.74 4.03
C LEU A 86 -2.09 9.07 3.27
N LEU A 87 -1.70 9.02 1.99
CA LEU A 87 -1.58 10.22 1.14
C LEU A 87 -2.95 10.90 0.96
N SER A 88 -4.01 10.12 0.73
CA SER A 88 -5.38 10.65 0.58
C SER A 88 -5.89 11.28 1.87
N ALA A 89 -5.67 10.63 3.02
CA ALA A 89 -6.07 11.15 4.32
C ALA A 89 -5.32 12.45 4.66
N THR A 90 -4.02 12.50 4.38
CA THR A 90 -3.19 13.68 4.61
C THR A 90 -3.60 14.83 3.68
N TYR A 91 -3.93 14.54 2.42
CA TYR A 91 -4.49 15.51 1.48
C TYR A 91 -5.78 16.13 2.03
N ILE A 92 -6.74 15.28 2.40
CA ILE A 92 -8.05 15.70 2.94
C ILE A 92 -7.88 16.54 4.20
N PHE A 93 -7.01 16.11 5.12
CA PHE A 93 -6.75 16.83 6.37
C PHE A 93 -6.14 18.20 6.12
N THR A 94 -5.07 18.27 5.32
CA THR A 94 -4.36 19.52 5.00
C THR A 94 -5.27 20.51 4.29
N PHE A 95 -6.01 20.03 3.28
CA PHE A 95 -6.97 20.84 2.54
C PHE A 95 -8.07 21.38 3.47
N SER A 96 -8.66 20.51 4.30
CA SER A 96 -9.72 20.91 5.25
C SER A 96 -9.23 21.92 6.28
N PHE A 97 -8.02 21.72 6.80
CA PHE A 97 -7.41 22.60 7.79
C PHE A 97 -7.17 24.00 7.20
N LEU A 98 -6.56 24.05 6.01
CA LEU A 98 -6.28 25.31 5.32
C LEU A 98 -7.57 26.08 5.00
N GLN A 99 -8.57 25.42 4.43
CA GLN A 99 -9.85 26.07 4.13
C GLN A 99 -10.59 26.53 5.39
N SER A 100 -10.50 25.75 6.48
CA SER A 100 -11.07 26.14 7.78
C SER A 100 -10.40 27.36 8.37
N PHE A 101 -9.08 27.48 8.23
CA PHE A 101 -8.31 28.64 8.64
C PHE A 101 -8.78 29.90 7.88
N PHE A 102 -8.94 29.83 6.57
CA PHE A 102 -9.46 30.96 5.78
C PHE A 102 -10.86 31.38 6.23
N ILE A 103 -11.76 30.42 6.44
CA ILE A 103 -13.13 30.75 6.89
C ILE A 103 -13.13 31.34 8.30
N TYR A 104 -12.27 30.87 9.19
CA TYR A 104 -12.18 31.40 10.55
C TYR A 104 -11.75 32.86 10.58
N PHE A 105 -10.74 33.24 9.80
CA PHE A 105 -10.20 34.62 9.80
C PHE A 105 -10.93 35.57 8.85
N TRP A 106 -11.33 35.12 7.66
CA TRP A 106 -11.97 35.97 6.63
C TRP A 106 -13.49 35.78 6.50
N GLY A 107 -14.07 34.82 7.22
CA GLY A 107 -15.50 34.50 7.14
C GLY A 107 -15.91 33.77 5.86
N GLY A 108 -14.96 33.33 5.05
CA GLY A 108 -15.17 32.57 3.81
C GLY A 108 -13.85 32.01 3.30
N SER A 109 -13.92 30.94 2.50
CA SER A 109 -12.76 30.46 1.73
C SER A 109 -12.44 31.42 0.58
N PRO A 110 -11.25 31.36 -0.06
CA PRO A 110 -10.90 32.24 -1.16
C PRO A 110 -11.93 32.26 -2.30
N GLY A 111 -12.40 31.11 -2.76
CA GLY A 111 -13.44 30.99 -3.79
C GLY A 111 -14.79 31.56 -3.33
N GLN A 112 -15.16 31.37 -2.06
CA GLN A 112 -16.34 32.01 -1.48
C GLN A 112 -16.18 33.53 -1.43
N TYR A 113 -14.99 34.02 -1.06
CA TYR A 113 -14.66 35.44 -1.02
C TYR A 113 -14.77 36.09 -2.41
N PHE A 114 -14.22 35.45 -3.46
CA PHE A 114 -14.36 35.91 -4.85
C PHE A 114 -15.82 36.03 -5.29
N LEU A 115 -16.67 35.07 -4.89
CA LEU A 115 -18.10 35.08 -5.21
C LEU A 115 -18.94 35.89 -4.21
N LYS A 116 -18.32 36.67 -3.31
CA LYS A 116 -19.00 37.48 -2.30
C LYS A 116 -19.94 36.65 -1.41
N LEU A 117 -19.53 35.44 -1.07
CA LEU A 117 -20.21 34.55 -0.13
C LEU A 117 -19.55 34.61 1.24
N ARG A 118 -20.36 34.52 2.30
CA ARG A 118 -19.88 34.50 3.68
C ARG A 118 -20.51 33.35 4.46
N VAL A 119 -19.70 32.67 5.25
CA VAL A 119 -20.14 31.63 6.19
C VAL A 119 -20.47 32.30 7.52
N HIS A 120 -21.64 31.98 8.05
CA HIS A 120 -22.13 32.45 9.34
C HIS A 120 -22.49 31.24 10.21
N VAL A 121 -22.25 31.35 11.51
CA VAL A 121 -22.55 30.29 12.49
C VAL A 121 -23.83 30.68 13.21
N ASP A 122 -24.88 29.87 13.07
CA ASP A 122 -26.24 30.25 13.49
C ASP A 122 -26.41 30.34 15.02
N ARG A 123 -25.59 29.62 15.79
CA ARG A 123 -25.65 29.55 17.26
C ARG A 123 -24.31 29.95 17.89
N GLN A 124 -24.36 30.85 18.88
CA GLN A 124 -23.28 31.10 19.85
C GLN A 124 -23.81 30.79 21.26
N PRO A 125 -23.03 30.19 22.20
CA PRO A 125 -21.58 30.05 22.24
C PRO A 125 -21.05 28.63 21.91
N GLY A 126 -19.81 28.54 21.41
CA GLY A 126 -19.11 27.26 21.18
C GLY A 126 -17.77 27.42 20.45
N LEU A 127 -17.04 26.32 20.27
CA LEU A 127 -15.76 26.28 19.54
C LEU A 127 -15.99 26.49 18.03
N ILE A 128 -15.99 27.77 17.60
CA ILE A 128 -16.28 28.20 16.22
C ILE A 128 -15.39 27.47 15.21
N PHE A 129 -14.08 27.37 15.48
CA PHE A 129 -13.14 26.72 14.58
C PHE A 129 -13.46 25.24 14.35
N ILE A 130 -13.83 24.49 15.41
CA ILE A 130 -14.17 23.07 15.28
C ILE A 130 -15.43 22.89 14.42
N ARG A 131 -16.43 23.76 14.56
CA ARG A 131 -17.62 23.71 13.70
C ARG A 131 -17.27 23.93 12.24
N ILE A 132 -16.39 24.89 11.95
CA ILE A 132 -15.87 25.14 10.60
C ILE A 132 -15.09 23.92 10.10
N LEU A 133 -14.25 23.31 10.95
CA LEU A 133 -13.49 22.11 10.59
C LEU A 133 -14.40 20.92 10.26
N VAL A 134 -15.42 20.68 11.10
CA VAL A 134 -16.45 19.65 10.86
C VAL A 134 -17.20 19.92 9.56
N ARG A 135 -17.47 21.19 9.23
CA ARG A 135 -18.04 21.58 7.93
C ARG A 135 -17.16 21.12 6.77
N GLN A 136 -15.84 21.30 6.86
CA GLN A 136 -14.91 20.88 5.80
C GLN A 136 -14.72 19.38 5.70
N VAL A 137 -14.66 18.67 6.83
CA VAL A 137 -14.64 17.20 6.82
C VAL A 137 -15.95 16.66 6.23
N GLY A 138 -17.09 17.24 6.59
CA GLY A 138 -18.39 16.90 6.01
C GLY A 138 -18.50 17.20 4.51
N PHE A 139 -17.74 18.19 4.02
CA PHE A 139 -17.61 18.44 2.58
C PHE A 139 -16.88 17.29 1.88
N TRP A 140 -15.74 16.84 2.41
CA TRP A 140 -15.02 15.67 1.86
C TRP A 140 -15.82 14.38 1.93
N PHE A 141 -16.61 14.20 2.99
CA PHE A 141 -17.59 13.13 3.06
C PHE A 141 -18.57 13.23 1.87
N SER A 142 -19.06 14.43 1.56
CA SER A 142 -19.89 14.61 0.36
C SER A 142 -19.15 14.24 -0.93
N ALA A 143 -17.87 14.58 -1.08
CA ALA A 143 -17.09 14.24 -2.27
C ALA A 143 -16.85 12.73 -2.41
N LEU A 144 -16.55 12.05 -1.28
CA LEU A 144 -16.37 10.59 -1.22
C LEU A 144 -17.61 9.83 -1.72
N PHE A 145 -18.79 10.34 -1.40
CA PHE A 145 -20.07 9.81 -1.88
C PHE A 145 -20.55 10.53 -3.16
N LEU A 146 -19.64 10.89 -4.06
CA LEU A 146 -19.92 11.44 -5.39
C LEU A 146 -20.85 12.69 -5.41
N GLY A 147 -20.74 13.53 -4.39
CA GLY A 147 -21.55 14.75 -4.27
C GLY A 147 -22.98 14.52 -3.78
N LEU A 148 -23.35 13.30 -3.39
CA LEU A 148 -24.72 12.99 -2.97
C LEU A 148 -25.14 13.77 -1.72
N PRO A 149 -24.38 13.78 -0.61
CA PRO A 149 -24.76 14.62 0.55
C PRO A 149 -24.89 16.12 0.21
N TRP A 150 -24.20 16.62 -0.81
CA TRP A 150 -24.32 17.99 -1.29
C TRP A 150 -25.67 18.23 -1.98
N LEU A 151 -26.16 17.29 -2.80
CA LEU A 151 -27.48 17.37 -3.45
C LEU A 151 -28.63 17.50 -2.45
N ALA A 152 -28.43 17.12 -1.18
CA ALA A 152 -29.43 17.34 -0.13
C ALA A 152 -29.83 18.82 0.02
N VAL A 153 -29.01 19.77 -0.47
CA VAL A 153 -29.33 21.20 -0.54
C VAL A 153 -30.64 21.47 -1.30
N LEU A 154 -30.96 20.66 -2.33
CA LEU A 154 -32.17 20.80 -3.17
C LEU A 154 -33.44 20.40 -2.42
N SER A 155 -33.34 19.52 -1.42
CA SER A 155 -34.48 19.06 -0.63
C SER A 155 -34.77 19.89 0.62
N HIS A 156 -33.81 20.72 1.06
CA HIS A 156 -33.92 21.44 2.33
C HIS A 156 -34.57 22.82 2.12
N PRO A 157 -35.60 23.22 2.91
CA PRO A 157 -36.32 24.49 2.71
C PRO A 157 -35.42 25.72 2.94
N LYS A 158 -34.39 25.58 3.80
CA LYS A 158 -33.38 26.63 4.01
C LYS A 158 -32.19 26.55 3.04
N GLN A 159 -32.21 25.65 2.04
CA GLN A 159 -31.10 25.40 1.11
C GLN A 159 -29.75 25.23 1.82
N LYS A 160 -29.75 24.42 2.89
CA LYS A 160 -28.53 24.07 3.61
C LYS A 160 -27.99 22.76 3.08
N THR A 161 -26.70 22.71 2.81
CA THR A 161 -26.01 21.45 2.46
C THR A 161 -25.98 20.52 3.68
N PHE A 162 -25.66 19.24 3.47
CA PHE A 162 -25.48 18.28 4.56
C PHE A 162 -24.46 18.76 5.61
N TYR A 163 -23.30 19.21 5.17
CA TYR A 163 -22.25 19.66 6.07
C TYR A 163 -22.53 21.02 6.72
N ASP A 164 -23.31 21.91 6.09
CA ASP A 164 -23.79 23.14 6.73
C ASP A 164 -24.75 22.80 7.89
N ARG A 165 -25.57 21.74 7.75
CA ARG A 165 -26.49 21.28 8.81
C ARG A 165 -25.74 20.70 10.01
N ILE A 166 -24.76 19.83 9.78
CA ILE A 166 -23.98 19.19 10.86
C ILE A 166 -23.16 20.23 11.63
N SER A 167 -22.62 21.22 10.94
CA SER A 167 -21.80 22.28 11.55
C SER A 167 -22.62 23.45 12.12
N GLU A 168 -23.94 23.41 12.00
CA GLU A 168 -24.84 24.54 12.34
C GLU A 168 -24.42 25.87 11.68
N THR A 169 -23.96 25.80 10.44
CA THR A 169 -23.55 26.97 9.66
C THR A 169 -24.55 27.28 8.54
N SER A 170 -24.47 28.50 8.03
CA SER A 170 -25.25 29.00 6.91
C SER A 170 -24.35 29.82 6.00
N VAL A 171 -24.52 29.69 4.67
CA VAL A 171 -23.81 30.49 3.69
C VAL A 171 -24.74 31.55 3.11
N TYR A 172 -24.34 32.80 3.21
CA TYR A 172 -25.07 33.97 2.73
C TYR A 172 -24.33 34.63 1.57
N SER A 173 -25.09 35.24 0.67
CA SER A 173 -24.58 36.03 -0.44
C SER A 173 -24.64 37.52 -0.09
N LEU A 174 -23.55 38.23 -0.35
CA LEU A 174 -23.47 39.70 -0.22
C LEU A 174 -23.87 40.41 -1.53
N LYS A 175 -24.23 39.66 -2.59
CA LYS A 175 -24.70 40.24 -3.86
C LYS A 175 -26.14 40.74 -3.69
N GLN A 176 -26.36 42.03 -3.90
CA GLN A 176 -27.70 42.62 -4.00
C GLN A 176 -28.34 42.17 -5.32
N ASN A 177 -29.62 41.77 -5.31
CA ASN A 177 -30.41 41.35 -6.48
C ASN A 177 -30.11 39.95 -7.10
N GLN A 178 -29.91 38.92 -6.28
CA GLN A 178 -29.96 37.55 -6.80
C GLN A 178 -31.42 37.06 -6.94
N LYS A 179 -31.80 36.64 -8.14
CA LYS A 179 -33.06 35.92 -8.36
C LYS A 179 -32.94 34.53 -7.72
N PHE A 180 -33.77 34.27 -6.72
CA PHE A 180 -33.86 32.96 -6.08
C PHE A 180 -34.75 32.05 -6.91
N PHE A 181 -34.18 30.94 -7.40
CA PHE A 181 -34.99 29.81 -7.85
C PHE A 181 -35.50 29.08 -6.61
N SER A 182 -36.78 29.26 -6.29
CA SER A 182 -37.48 28.47 -5.28
C SER A 182 -37.99 27.18 -5.93
N PHE A 183 -37.50 26.04 -5.46
CA PHE A 183 -37.90 24.71 -5.91
C PHE A 183 -38.91 24.06 -4.96
N GLU A 184 -39.73 24.85 -4.26
CA GLU A 184 -40.61 24.34 -3.19
C GLU A 184 -41.47 23.15 -3.62
N VAL A 185 -42.06 23.21 -4.82
CA VAL A 185 -42.88 22.13 -5.39
C VAL A 185 -42.04 20.90 -5.75
N GLU A 186 -40.78 21.08 -6.14
CA GLU A 186 -39.89 20.01 -6.60
C GLU A 186 -39.16 19.27 -5.46
N THR A 187 -39.13 19.85 -4.26
CA THR A 187 -38.43 19.28 -3.09
C THR A 187 -38.85 17.83 -2.80
N LYS A 188 -40.13 17.50 -3.02
CA LYS A 188 -40.67 16.15 -2.82
C LYS A 188 -40.05 15.13 -3.78
N TYR A 189 -39.87 15.49 -5.05
CA TYR A 189 -39.25 14.62 -6.06
C TYR A 189 -37.76 14.41 -5.77
N TRP A 190 -37.05 15.48 -5.42
CA TRP A 190 -35.63 15.40 -5.05
C TRP A 190 -35.38 14.53 -3.82
N ARG A 191 -36.26 14.59 -2.82
CA ARG A 191 -36.16 13.71 -1.64
C ARG A 191 -36.34 12.24 -2.01
N SER A 192 -37.28 11.93 -2.90
CA SER A 192 -37.51 10.56 -3.37
C SER A 192 -36.33 10.05 -4.20
N LEU A 193 -35.84 10.85 -5.14
CA LEU A 193 -34.68 10.51 -5.98
C LEU A 193 -33.41 10.28 -5.15
N PHE A 194 -33.20 11.11 -4.12
CA PHE A 194 -32.07 10.93 -3.22
C PHE A 194 -32.14 9.61 -2.45
N ALA A 195 -33.33 9.27 -1.92
CA ALA A 195 -33.53 8.02 -1.19
C ALA A 195 -33.27 6.79 -2.07
N THR A 196 -33.77 6.79 -3.31
CA THR A 196 -33.54 5.67 -4.25
C THR A 196 -32.07 5.54 -4.62
N LEU A 197 -31.38 6.66 -4.85
CA LEU A 197 -29.96 6.67 -5.20
C LEU A 197 -29.09 6.15 -4.03
N VAL A 198 -29.38 6.57 -2.80
CA VAL A 198 -28.66 6.06 -1.60
C VAL A 198 -28.84 4.53 -1.46
N ILE A 199 -30.07 4.03 -1.65
CA ILE A 199 -30.34 2.57 -1.60
C ILE A 199 -29.58 1.84 -2.71
N PHE A 200 -29.59 2.37 -3.93
CA PHE A 200 -28.89 1.78 -5.07
C PHE A 200 -27.38 1.67 -4.82
N LEU A 201 -26.74 2.73 -4.33
CA LEU A 201 -25.32 2.69 -3.99
C LEU A 201 -25.01 1.74 -2.84
N PHE A 202 -25.87 1.68 -1.83
CA PHE A 202 -25.71 0.71 -0.75
C PHE A 202 -25.69 -0.73 -1.26
N ILE A 203 -26.55 -1.08 -2.22
CA ILE A 203 -26.58 -2.40 -2.86
C ILE A 203 -25.27 -2.67 -3.63
N ILE A 204 -24.77 -1.70 -4.40
CA ILE A 204 -23.50 -1.84 -5.13
C ILE A 204 -22.33 -2.06 -4.16
N CYS A 205 -22.23 -1.23 -3.12
CA CYS A 205 -21.17 -1.36 -2.10
C CYS A 205 -21.25 -2.70 -1.36
N ALA A 206 -22.46 -3.18 -1.04
CA ALA A 206 -22.67 -4.48 -0.41
C ALA A 206 -22.24 -5.64 -1.35
N GLY A 207 -22.59 -5.57 -2.63
CA GLY A 207 -22.18 -6.54 -3.65
C GLY A 207 -20.66 -6.60 -3.84
N TYR A 208 -20.01 -5.43 -3.95
CA TYR A 208 -18.55 -5.35 -4.06
C TYR A 208 -17.85 -5.85 -2.79
N GLY A 209 -18.35 -5.46 -1.61
CA GLY A 209 -17.84 -5.94 -0.32
C GLY A 209 -17.96 -7.46 -0.19
N TRP A 210 -19.07 -8.04 -0.65
CA TRP A 210 -19.25 -9.49 -0.69
C TRP A 210 -18.25 -10.19 -1.62
N GLN A 211 -18.00 -9.64 -2.81
CA GLN A 211 -17.02 -10.16 -3.75
C GLN A 211 -15.61 -10.16 -3.15
N GLN A 212 -15.19 -9.04 -2.56
CA GLN A 212 -13.87 -8.91 -1.91
C GLN A 212 -13.73 -9.85 -0.72
N HIS A 213 -14.76 -9.97 0.11
CA HIS A 213 -14.79 -10.93 1.22
C HIS A 213 -14.58 -12.36 0.75
N ASN A 214 -15.20 -12.74 -0.37
CA ASN A 214 -15.02 -14.08 -0.94
C ASN A 214 -13.60 -14.29 -1.48
N GLN A 215 -12.97 -13.28 -2.09
CA GLN A 215 -11.57 -13.36 -2.52
C GLN A 215 -10.60 -13.51 -1.35
N ILE A 216 -10.79 -12.73 -0.28
CA ILE A 216 -9.98 -12.81 0.94
C ILE A 216 -10.16 -14.16 1.61
N LYS A 217 -11.41 -14.64 1.71
CA LYS A 217 -11.69 -16.00 2.21
C LYS A 217 -10.98 -17.04 1.37
N LEU A 218 -11.12 -17.02 0.04
CA LEU A 218 -10.46 -17.98 -0.84
C LEU A 218 -8.93 -17.95 -0.67
N GLY A 219 -8.29 -16.79 -0.62
CA GLY A 219 -6.85 -16.68 -0.41
C GLY A 219 -6.39 -17.18 0.97
N ALA A 220 -7.06 -16.74 2.04
CA ALA A 220 -6.69 -17.09 3.42
C ALA A 220 -7.02 -18.55 3.76
N TYR A 221 -8.13 -19.10 3.25
CA TYR A 221 -8.44 -20.52 3.39
C TYR A 221 -7.47 -21.37 2.60
N THR A 222 -7.05 -20.95 1.39
CA THR A 222 -6.08 -21.71 0.60
C THR A 222 -4.74 -21.79 1.32
N PHE A 223 -4.19 -20.67 1.80
CA PHE A 223 -2.91 -20.70 2.53
C PHE A 223 -2.98 -21.49 3.85
N ASN A 224 -3.99 -21.25 4.68
CA ASN A 224 -4.13 -21.98 5.96
C ASN A 224 -4.49 -23.47 5.76
N SER A 225 -5.23 -23.81 4.71
CA SER A 225 -5.51 -25.20 4.36
C SER A 225 -4.25 -25.89 3.84
N LEU A 226 -3.47 -25.25 2.98
CA LEU A 226 -2.21 -25.80 2.45
C LEU A 226 -1.18 -26.00 3.58
N ASN A 227 -1.07 -25.04 4.49
CA ASN A 227 -0.19 -25.16 5.65
C ASN A 227 -0.67 -26.26 6.63
N LYS A 228 -1.98 -26.45 6.80
CA LYS A 228 -2.53 -27.55 7.61
C LYS A 228 -2.34 -28.93 6.96
N LYS A 229 -2.24 -28.99 5.63
CA LYS A 229 -2.04 -30.22 4.86
C LYS A 229 -0.56 -30.58 4.68
N ASP A 230 0.37 -29.84 5.30
CA ASP A 230 1.82 -30.05 5.18
C ASP A 230 2.33 -29.98 3.72
N LEU A 231 1.64 -29.21 2.88
CA LEU A 231 1.97 -29.03 1.46
C LEU A 231 3.03 -27.95 1.24
N LEU A 232 3.38 -27.18 2.27
CA LEU A 232 4.42 -26.16 2.22
C LEU A 232 5.56 -26.54 3.14
N CYS A 233 6.78 -26.21 2.74
CA CYS A 233 7.95 -26.55 3.51
C CYS A 233 8.05 -25.70 4.79
N ALA A 234 8.04 -26.37 5.95
CA ALA A 234 8.09 -25.73 7.26
C ALA A 234 9.37 -24.91 7.48
N GLN A 235 10.48 -25.30 6.83
CA GLN A 235 11.78 -24.63 6.95
C GLN A 235 11.80 -23.23 6.30
N LEU A 236 10.88 -22.98 5.36
CA LEU A 236 10.74 -21.70 4.64
C LEU A 236 9.63 -20.80 5.22
N LYS A 237 9.10 -21.13 6.41
CA LYS A 237 8.10 -20.31 7.10
C LYS A 237 8.43 -18.80 7.22
N PRO A 238 9.69 -18.36 7.44
CA PRO A 238 9.99 -16.92 7.56
C PRO A 238 10.16 -16.21 6.21
N VAL A 239 10.13 -16.92 5.09
CA VAL A 239 10.35 -16.34 3.75
C VAL A 239 9.02 -15.91 3.15
N GLU A 240 8.98 -14.74 2.50
CA GLU A 240 7.79 -14.23 1.81
C GLU A 240 7.37 -15.18 0.67
N ILE A 241 6.06 -15.36 0.48
CA ILE A 241 5.51 -16.37 -0.46
C ILE A 241 6.09 -16.25 -1.87
N LYS A 242 6.30 -15.03 -2.36
CA LYS A 242 6.85 -14.75 -3.69
C LYS A 242 8.30 -15.25 -3.85
N ASP A 243 9.10 -15.22 -2.78
CA ASP A 243 10.53 -15.55 -2.81
C ASP A 243 10.80 -16.99 -2.35
N ARG A 244 9.77 -17.73 -1.91
CA ARG A 244 9.91 -19.07 -1.33
C ARG A 244 10.51 -20.07 -2.31
N LEU A 245 10.00 -20.14 -3.55
CA LEU A 245 10.50 -21.09 -4.54
C LEU A 245 11.96 -20.80 -4.90
N GLN A 246 12.31 -19.54 -5.18
CA GLN A 246 13.69 -19.14 -5.47
C GLN A 246 14.63 -19.49 -4.30
N THR A 247 14.22 -19.19 -3.08
CA THR A 247 14.97 -19.52 -1.87
C THR A 247 15.08 -21.03 -1.67
N ALA A 248 14.01 -21.79 -1.97
CA ALA A 248 14.00 -23.24 -1.87
C ALA A 248 15.04 -23.86 -2.80
N VAL A 249 15.02 -23.46 -4.07
CA VAL A 249 15.96 -23.90 -5.09
C VAL A 249 17.39 -23.53 -4.70
N ALA A 250 17.62 -22.28 -4.30
CA ALA A 250 18.93 -21.79 -3.91
C ALA A 250 19.52 -22.63 -2.76
N LEU A 251 18.73 -22.89 -1.71
CA LEU A 251 19.17 -23.64 -0.54
C LEU A 251 19.31 -25.15 -0.81
N ASN A 252 18.59 -25.69 -1.79
CA ASN A 252 18.73 -27.08 -2.21
C ASN A 252 20.00 -27.32 -3.04
N LEU A 253 20.37 -26.38 -3.91
CA LEU A 253 21.63 -26.44 -4.68
C LEU A 253 22.84 -26.57 -3.74
N VAL A 254 22.80 -25.87 -2.61
CA VAL A 254 23.84 -25.90 -1.57
C VAL A 254 23.63 -27.01 -0.51
N GLY A 255 22.66 -27.90 -0.72
CA GLY A 255 22.41 -29.06 0.14
C GLY A 255 21.85 -28.75 1.53
N GLN A 256 21.33 -27.54 1.77
CA GLN A 256 20.73 -27.13 3.05
C GLN A 256 19.25 -27.48 3.16
N LEU A 257 18.62 -27.79 2.02
CA LEU A 257 17.20 -28.10 1.91
C LEU A 257 16.99 -29.43 1.20
N SER A 258 16.02 -30.23 1.67
CA SER A 258 15.70 -31.54 1.07
C SER A 258 14.98 -31.40 -0.28
N ASP A 259 15.07 -32.43 -1.11
CA ASP A 259 14.38 -32.47 -2.41
C ASP A 259 12.87 -32.40 -2.26
N ASP A 260 12.31 -33.13 -1.29
CA ASP A 260 10.87 -33.09 -0.95
C ASP A 260 10.37 -31.67 -0.66
N CYS A 261 11.20 -30.83 -0.03
CA CYS A 261 10.83 -29.46 0.29
C CYS A 261 10.77 -28.59 -0.97
N VAL A 262 11.74 -28.73 -1.89
CA VAL A 262 11.72 -28.02 -3.17
C VAL A 262 10.57 -28.50 -4.04
N ASP A 263 10.33 -29.81 -4.06
CA ASP A 263 9.28 -30.43 -4.86
C ASP A 263 7.89 -29.91 -4.48
N LYS A 264 7.62 -29.81 -3.16
CA LYS A 264 6.39 -29.22 -2.60
C LYS A 264 6.21 -27.75 -2.98
N GLU A 265 7.26 -26.92 -2.87
CA GLU A 265 7.16 -25.51 -3.24
C GLU A 265 6.98 -25.33 -4.76
N ALA A 266 7.65 -26.16 -5.57
CA ALA A 266 7.49 -26.16 -7.02
C ALA A 266 6.07 -26.58 -7.42
N GLU A 267 5.53 -27.65 -6.82
CA GLU A 267 4.17 -28.10 -7.05
C GLU A 267 3.14 -27.02 -6.67
N TYR A 268 3.32 -26.37 -5.52
CA TYR A 268 2.47 -25.24 -5.13
C TYR A 268 2.43 -24.13 -6.18
N VAL A 269 3.59 -23.74 -6.72
CA VAL A 269 3.68 -22.70 -7.76
C VAL A 269 3.01 -23.15 -9.05
N LEU A 270 3.24 -24.39 -9.49
CA LEU A 270 2.62 -24.93 -10.72
C LEU A 270 1.09 -24.95 -10.65
N TRP A 271 0.51 -25.29 -9.50
CA TRP A 271 -0.95 -25.39 -9.35
C TRP A 271 -1.64 -24.07 -8.99
N THR A 272 -0.96 -23.16 -8.28
CA THR A 272 -1.62 -21.99 -7.66
C THR A 272 -1.25 -20.68 -8.33
N VAL A 273 -0.04 -20.58 -8.88
CA VAL A 273 0.48 -19.33 -9.43
C VAL A 273 0.36 -19.36 -10.96
N HIS A 274 -0.40 -18.40 -11.51
CA HIS A 274 -0.62 -18.26 -12.96
C HIS A 274 0.36 -17.27 -13.60
N ASP A 275 1.59 -17.24 -13.11
CA ASP A 275 2.67 -16.42 -13.65
C ASP A 275 3.66 -17.32 -14.39
N ASP A 276 3.80 -17.10 -15.71
CA ASP A 276 4.58 -17.96 -16.60
C ASP A 276 6.06 -18.01 -16.20
N GLU A 277 6.61 -16.91 -15.68
CA GLU A 277 8.01 -16.86 -15.22
C GLU A 277 8.24 -17.76 -13.98
N MET A 278 7.36 -17.65 -12.98
CA MET A 278 7.42 -18.51 -11.80
C MET A 278 7.14 -19.98 -12.12
N GLN A 279 6.24 -20.27 -13.06
CA GLN A 279 6.01 -21.64 -13.53
C GLN A 279 7.23 -22.21 -14.26
N SER A 280 7.91 -21.41 -15.09
CA SER A 280 9.18 -21.78 -15.72
C SER A 280 10.22 -22.17 -14.68
N LEU A 281 10.37 -21.36 -13.63
CA LEU A 281 11.27 -21.67 -12.51
C LEU A 281 10.84 -22.93 -11.73
N ALA A 282 9.55 -23.14 -11.54
CA ALA A 282 9.03 -24.32 -10.83
C ALA A 282 9.31 -25.62 -11.59
N TYR A 283 9.19 -25.63 -12.92
CA TYR A 283 9.60 -26.78 -13.73
C TYR A 283 11.12 -27.03 -13.64
N TYR A 284 11.94 -25.98 -13.63
CA TYR A 284 13.37 -26.13 -13.36
C TYR A 284 13.61 -26.74 -11.97
N ALA A 285 12.90 -26.27 -10.94
CA ALA A 285 12.98 -26.82 -9.59
C ALA A 285 12.62 -28.32 -9.55
N LYS A 286 11.55 -28.75 -10.25
CA LYS A 286 11.19 -30.17 -10.40
C LYS A 286 12.29 -31.00 -11.07
N SER A 287 13.03 -30.41 -12.02
CA SER A 287 14.15 -31.12 -12.64
C SER A 287 15.32 -31.38 -11.69
N LEU A 288 15.55 -30.49 -10.70
CA LEU A 288 16.62 -30.66 -9.72
C LEU A 288 16.35 -31.77 -8.70
N THR A 289 15.08 -32.02 -8.41
CA THR A 289 14.63 -33.02 -7.44
C THR A 289 14.40 -34.39 -8.06
N GLU A 290 14.41 -34.49 -9.39
CA GLU A 290 14.12 -35.71 -10.12
C GLU A 290 15.31 -36.69 -10.10
N SER A 291 15.01 -37.97 -9.91
CA SER A 291 16.01 -39.04 -9.86
C SER A 291 16.21 -39.74 -11.19
N ASP A 292 15.20 -39.76 -12.06
CA ASP A 292 15.30 -40.29 -13.42
C ASP A 292 15.76 -39.22 -14.41
N SER A 293 16.84 -39.50 -15.12
CA SER A 293 17.39 -38.66 -16.19
C SER A 293 16.38 -38.36 -17.32
N ALA A 294 15.43 -39.26 -17.59
CA ALA A 294 14.43 -39.04 -18.62
C ALA A 294 13.41 -37.97 -18.20
N ASP A 295 12.93 -38.06 -16.96
CA ASP A 295 11.98 -37.10 -16.40
C ASP A 295 12.67 -35.76 -16.06
N GLU A 296 13.92 -35.76 -15.60
CA GLU A 296 14.75 -34.56 -15.46
C GLU A 296 14.77 -33.77 -16.78
N LYS A 297 15.10 -34.45 -17.88
CA LYS A 297 15.15 -33.85 -19.22
C LYS A 297 13.77 -33.36 -19.67
N ARG A 298 12.70 -34.07 -19.31
CA ARG A 298 11.33 -33.64 -19.62
C ARG A 298 10.98 -32.33 -18.92
N TYR A 299 11.27 -32.21 -17.62
CA TYR A 299 11.02 -30.99 -16.86
C TYR A 299 11.88 -29.81 -17.32
N LEU A 300 13.15 -30.04 -17.65
CA LEU A 300 14.01 -29.01 -18.25
C LEU A 300 13.43 -28.47 -19.57
N ASN A 301 12.87 -29.34 -20.42
CA ASN A 301 12.20 -28.90 -21.65
C ASN A 301 10.90 -28.15 -21.35
N GLN A 302 10.11 -28.58 -20.36
CA GLN A 302 8.88 -27.91 -19.94
C GLN A 302 9.12 -26.50 -19.40
N ALA A 303 10.21 -26.30 -18.65
CA ALA A 303 10.63 -24.97 -18.19
C ALA A 303 10.78 -23.95 -19.34
N CYS A 304 11.04 -24.43 -20.56
CA CYS A 304 11.22 -23.62 -21.76
C CYS A 304 10.05 -23.62 -22.75
N GLN A 305 8.88 -24.18 -22.39
CA GLN A 305 7.70 -24.19 -23.27
C GLN A 305 6.93 -22.85 -23.28
N PHE A 306 7.25 -21.94 -22.36
CA PHE A 306 6.60 -20.63 -22.27
C PHE A 306 7.01 -19.68 -23.40
N LYS A 307 6.17 -18.66 -23.64
CA LYS A 307 6.36 -17.72 -24.77
C LYS A 307 7.69 -16.97 -24.68
N ASN A 308 8.11 -16.58 -23.49
CA ASN A 308 9.36 -15.86 -23.28
C ASN A 308 10.50 -16.82 -22.91
N LYS A 309 11.53 -16.89 -23.75
CA LYS A 309 12.73 -17.70 -23.49
C LYS A 309 13.69 -17.04 -22.51
N ASP A 310 13.49 -15.76 -22.23
CA ASP A 310 14.33 -14.99 -21.31
C ASP A 310 13.95 -15.21 -19.84
N TYR A 311 12.85 -15.93 -19.57
CA TYR A 311 12.48 -16.32 -18.21
C TYR A 311 13.61 -17.09 -17.54
N PHE A 312 13.89 -16.74 -16.29
CA PHE A 312 15.05 -17.26 -15.58
C PHE A 312 15.08 -18.79 -15.49
N GLY A 313 13.94 -19.42 -15.20
CA GLY A 313 13.82 -20.88 -15.19
C GLY A 313 14.25 -21.53 -16.52
N CYS A 314 13.81 -20.98 -17.65
CA CYS A 314 14.22 -21.46 -18.97
C CYS A 314 15.69 -21.18 -19.28
N ARG A 315 16.21 -19.99 -18.93
CA ARG A 315 17.63 -19.66 -19.11
C ARG A 315 18.53 -20.68 -18.43
N VAL A 316 18.24 -20.98 -17.16
CA VAL A 316 18.99 -21.96 -16.38
C VAL A 316 18.80 -23.37 -16.94
N ALA A 317 17.56 -23.79 -17.22
CA ALA A 317 17.28 -25.11 -17.79
C ALA A 317 17.99 -25.35 -19.14
N SER A 318 18.00 -24.34 -20.01
CA SER A 318 18.68 -24.38 -21.31
C SER A 318 20.19 -24.53 -21.18
N ALA A 319 20.81 -23.91 -20.17
CA ALA A 319 22.23 -24.07 -19.90
C ALA A 319 22.59 -25.51 -19.51
N PHE A 320 21.74 -26.17 -18.72
CA PHE A 320 21.92 -27.58 -18.36
C PHE A 320 21.68 -28.52 -19.55
N LEU A 321 20.66 -28.28 -20.36
CA LEU A 321 20.38 -29.08 -21.57
C LEU A 321 21.51 -28.99 -22.62
N ASN A 322 22.04 -27.78 -22.86
CA ASN A 322 22.98 -27.52 -23.95
C ASN A 322 24.45 -27.50 -23.50
N LYS A 323 24.74 -27.85 -22.24
CA LYS A 323 26.08 -27.73 -21.63
C LYS A 323 26.64 -26.29 -21.68
N GLY A 324 25.76 -25.29 -21.68
CA GLY A 324 26.07 -23.86 -21.73
C GLY A 324 26.36 -23.23 -20.36
N LEU A 325 26.99 -23.95 -19.43
CA LEU A 325 27.21 -23.43 -18.07
C LEU A 325 28.12 -22.21 -18.04
N THR A 326 29.13 -22.16 -18.93
CA THR A 326 30.06 -21.04 -19.02
C THR A 326 29.38 -19.75 -19.48
N SER A 327 28.40 -19.84 -20.41
CA SER A 327 27.63 -18.67 -20.83
C SER A 327 26.68 -18.22 -19.74
N LEU A 328 25.98 -19.16 -19.09
CA LEU A 328 25.11 -18.83 -17.95
C LEU A 328 25.89 -18.13 -16.82
N TYR A 329 27.10 -18.60 -16.49
CA TYR A 329 27.95 -17.95 -15.49
C TYR A 329 28.34 -16.52 -15.91
N ALA A 330 28.66 -16.30 -17.19
CA ALA A 330 28.99 -14.98 -17.70
C ALA A 330 27.78 -14.02 -17.64
N ASP A 331 26.59 -14.51 -17.99
CA ASP A 331 25.34 -13.74 -17.94
C ASP A 331 24.96 -13.37 -16.50
N LEU A 332 25.05 -14.33 -15.58
CA LEU A 332 24.86 -14.09 -14.15
C LEU A 332 25.84 -13.05 -13.62
N LYS A 333 27.05 -12.97 -14.14
CA LYS A 333 28.07 -12.00 -13.70
C LYS A 333 27.82 -10.60 -14.24
N THR A 334 27.40 -10.46 -15.49
CA THR A 334 27.23 -9.16 -16.16
C THR A 334 26.03 -8.38 -15.66
N ASP A 335 24.98 -9.06 -15.21
CA ASP A 335 23.82 -8.40 -14.62
C ASP A 335 24.19 -7.75 -13.29
N LYS A 336 24.18 -6.41 -13.24
CA LYS A 336 24.44 -5.63 -12.02
C LYS A 336 23.17 -5.20 -11.31
N SER A 337 22.00 -5.51 -11.88
CA SER A 337 20.71 -5.21 -11.26
C SER A 337 20.51 -6.06 -10.00
N GLN A 338 19.44 -5.82 -9.24
CA GLN A 338 19.20 -6.45 -7.94
C GLN A 338 19.10 -7.99 -8.07
N LYS A 339 20.24 -8.67 -7.98
CA LYS A 339 20.28 -10.13 -8.00
C LYS A 339 19.51 -10.68 -6.82
N ASP A 340 18.62 -11.62 -7.09
CA ASP A 340 17.96 -12.40 -6.05
C ASP A 340 18.94 -13.40 -5.40
N LEU A 341 18.48 -14.09 -4.35
CA LEU A 341 19.30 -15.07 -3.65
C LEU A 341 19.72 -16.22 -4.57
N LEU A 342 18.84 -16.64 -5.48
CA LEU A 342 19.05 -17.80 -6.34
C LEU A 342 20.13 -17.53 -7.40
N GLU A 343 20.12 -16.36 -8.03
CA GLU A 343 21.15 -15.93 -8.98
C GLU A 343 22.52 -15.86 -8.32
N VAL A 344 22.60 -15.33 -7.09
CA VAL A 344 23.88 -15.24 -6.36
C VAL A 344 24.38 -16.62 -5.95
N VAL A 345 23.50 -17.51 -5.50
CA VAL A 345 23.88 -18.90 -5.18
C VAL A 345 24.30 -19.66 -6.44
N LEU A 346 23.56 -19.55 -7.54
CA LEU A 346 23.93 -20.17 -8.82
C LEU A 346 25.26 -19.64 -9.33
N GLN A 347 25.50 -18.33 -9.25
CA GLN A 347 26.79 -17.73 -9.62
C GLN A 347 27.92 -18.34 -8.77
N TYR A 348 27.73 -18.46 -7.46
CA TYR A 348 28.71 -19.07 -6.57
C TYR A 348 28.99 -20.54 -6.93
N GLU A 349 27.96 -21.37 -6.99
CA GLU A 349 28.07 -22.81 -7.27
C GLU A 349 28.66 -23.09 -8.66
N LEU A 350 28.22 -22.35 -9.70
CA LEU A 350 28.79 -22.49 -11.04
C LEU A 350 30.25 -22.05 -11.09
N GLY A 351 30.64 -21.01 -10.34
CA GLY A 351 32.04 -20.59 -10.22
C GLY A 351 32.93 -21.69 -9.65
N MET A 352 32.44 -22.40 -8.63
CA MET A 352 33.13 -23.55 -8.02
C MET A 352 33.29 -24.71 -9.02
N VAL A 353 32.22 -25.06 -9.72
CA VAL A 353 32.21 -26.13 -10.73
C VAL A 353 33.16 -25.82 -11.89
N LEU A 354 33.13 -24.58 -12.38
CA LEU A 354 33.97 -24.10 -13.48
C LEU A 354 35.42 -23.79 -13.07
N LYS A 355 35.79 -24.04 -11.80
CA LYS A 355 37.12 -23.79 -11.22
C LYS A 355 37.59 -22.34 -11.38
N LYS A 356 36.67 -21.37 -11.23
CA LYS A 356 36.98 -19.93 -11.27
C LYS A 356 37.41 -19.41 -9.89
N GLY A 357 38.42 -20.08 -9.29
CA GLY A 357 38.82 -19.86 -7.89
C GLY A 357 39.20 -18.42 -7.52
N SER A 358 39.67 -17.61 -8.47
CA SER A 358 39.95 -16.18 -8.23
C SER A 358 38.70 -15.35 -7.94
N GLU A 359 37.51 -15.83 -8.30
CA GLU A 359 36.23 -15.13 -8.16
C GLU A 359 35.38 -15.70 -7.01
N GLU A 360 35.82 -16.80 -6.40
CA GLU A 360 35.09 -17.52 -5.35
C GLU A 360 34.78 -16.63 -4.14
N ASP A 361 35.75 -15.85 -3.67
CA ASP A 361 35.57 -14.98 -2.51
C ASP A 361 34.64 -13.80 -2.80
N GLU A 362 34.66 -13.27 -4.02
CA GLU A 362 33.76 -12.21 -4.45
C GLU A 362 32.32 -12.73 -4.50
N ASN A 363 32.12 -13.89 -5.11
CA ASN A 363 30.83 -14.56 -5.18
C ASN A 363 30.29 -14.91 -3.77
N PHE A 364 31.16 -15.43 -2.89
CA PHE A 364 30.78 -15.73 -1.51
C PHE A 364 30.42 -14.46 -0.71
N LYS A 365 31.14 -13.36 -0.93
CA LYS A 365 30.83 -12.07 -0.28
C LYS A 365 29.47 -11.52 -0.73
N ALA A 366 29.04 -11.78 -1.96
CA ALA A 366 27.73 -11.36 -2.45
C ALA A 366 26.58 -12.05 -1.69
N LEU A 367 26.74 -13.31 -1.28
CA LEU A 367 25.75 -14.05 -0.48
C LEU A 367 25.48 -13.40 0.89
N ARG A 368 26.45 -12.67 1.44
CA ARG A 368 26.32 -11.99 2.75
C ARG A 368 25.21 -10.93 2.76
N LYS A 369 24.78 -10.43 1.58
CA LYS A 369 23.64 -9.50 1.49
C LYS A 369 22.32 -10.11 2.01
N PHE A 370 22.23 -11.44 2.04
CA PHE A 370 21.06 -12.19 2.45
C PHE A 370 21.19 -12.78 3.87
N ASP A 371 22.19 -12.37 4.65
CA ASP A 371 22.47 -12.90 6.00
C ASP A 371 21.35 -12.65 7.03
N LYS A 372 20.44 -11.72 6.74
CA LYS A 372 19.21 -11.49 7.52
C LYS A 372 18.30 -12.72 7.54
N GLN A 373 18.37 -13.58 6.52
CA GLN A 373 17.64 -14.83 6.50
C GLN A 373 18.39 -15.90 7.31
N ARG A 374 17.77 -16.40 8.39
CA ARG A 374 18.40 -17.37 9.31
C ARG A 374 18.96 -18.61 8.59
N ILE A 375 18.30 -19.08 7.54
CA ILE A 375 18.72 -20.27 6.80
C ILE A 375 19.95 -20.00 5.91
N VAL A 376 20.02 -18.82 5.29
CA VAL A 376 21.20 -18.39 4.53
C VAL A 376 22.38 -18.16 5.47
N LYS A 377 22.14 -17.62 6.67
CA LYS A 377 23.17 -17.48 7.70
C LYS A 377 23.77 -18.83 8.11
N LYS A 378 22.94 -19.89 8.23
CA LYS A 378 23.43 -21.25 8.50
C LYS A 378 24.29 -21.78 7.34
N TYR A 379 23.85 -21.56 6.10
CA TYR A 379 24.63 -21.93 4.92
C TYR A 379 26.00 -21.25 4.89
N LEU A 380 26.03 -19.92 5.05
CA LEU A 380 27.28 -19.15 5.11
C LEU A 380 28.21 -19.69 6.19
N LEU A 381 27.67 -20.04 7.37
CA LEU A 381 28.46 -20.61 8.45
C LEU A 381 28.98 -22.01 8.12
N SER A 382 28.16 -22.88 7.52
CA SER A 382 28.61 -24.23 7.14
C SER A 382 29.73 -24.17 6.11
N GLU A 383 29.62 -23.28 5.12
CA GLU A 383 30.64 -23.11 4.09
C GLU A 383 31.97 -22.61 4.66
N LEU A 384 31.93 -21.62 5.55
CA LEU A 384 33.12 -21.12 6.25
C LEU A 384 33.81 -22.21 7.07
N LEU A 385 33.03 -23.06 7.74
CA LEU A 385 33.55 -24.20 8.50
C LEU A 385 34.16 -25.26 7.57
N GLU A 386 33.49 -25.59 6.47
CA GLU A 386 34.01 -26.55 5.49
C GLU A 386 35.31 -26.06 4.86
N ARG A 387 35.40 -24.78 4.46
CA ARG A 387 36.66 -24.16 3.96
C ARG A 387 37.80 -24.26 4.96
N ARG A 388 37.52 -24.10 6.26
CA ARG A 388 38.54 -24.22 7.32
C ARG A 388 38.98 -25.66 7.53
N LEU A 389 38.06 -26.61 7.47
CA LEU A 389 38.38 -28.03 7.56
C LEU A 389 39.16 -28.51 6.33
N ALA A 390 38.82 -27.97 5.17
CA ALA A 390 39.46 -28.21 3.88
C ALA A 390 40.90 -27.70 3.79
N ALA A 391 41.22 -26.58 4.46
CA ALA A 391 42.62 -26.13 4.58
C ALA A 391 43.53 -27.22 5.17
N ASN A 392 42.96 -28.20 5.88
CA ASN A 392 43.66 -29.33 6.46
C ASN A 392 43.41 -30.68 5.74
N ARG A 393 42.53 -30.76 4.73
CA ARG A 393 42.18 -32.00 4.00
C ARG A 393 41.69 -31.74 2.56
N PRO A 394 42.03 -32.58 1.56
CA PRO A 394 41.49 -32.43 0.22
C PRO A 394 39.95 -32.55 0.22
N ILE A 395 39.30 -31.54 -0.34
CA ILE A 395 37.84 -31.40 -0.42
C ILE A 395 37.26 -32.48 -1.34
N LYS A 396 36.18 -33.14 -0.88
CA LYS A 396 35.21 -33.77 -1.78
C LYS A 396 34.10 -32.76 -2.02
N ASN A 397 33.93 -32.28 -3.26
CA ASN A 397 32.78 -31.45 -3.63
C ASN A 397 31.49 -32.14 -3.23
N LYS A 398 30.65 -31.43 -2.46
CA LYS A 398 29.30 -31.85 -2.10
C LYS A 398 28.19 -31.08 -2.84
N GLY A 399 28.55 -30.07 -3.64
CA GLY A 399 27.57 -29.31 -4.41
C GLY A 399 26.69 -30.24 -5.25
N ARG A 400 25.37 -30.06 -5.15
CA ARG A 400 24.42 -30.85 -5.94
C ARG A 400 24.45 -30.33 -7.36
N MET A 401 25.01 -31.14 -8.24
CA MET A 401 24.79 -30.98 -9.67
C MET A 401 23.65 -31.93 -10.08
N PRO A 402 22.86 -31.58 -11.12
CA PRO A 402 21.94 -32.54 -11.73
C PRO A 402 22.67 -33.85 -12.04
N ALA A 403 21.91 -34.96 -12.03
CA ALA A 403 22.46 -36.31 -12.09
C ALA A 403 23.46 -36.52 -13.26
N SER A 404 23.31 -35.72 -14.32
CA SER A 404 24.15 -35.71 -15.50
C SER A 404 25.58 -35.12 -15.34
N GLN A 405 25.97 -34.49 -14.22
CA GLN A 405 27.16 -33.60 -14.20
C GLN A 405 28.18 -33.73 -13.03
N SER A 406 28.20 -34.80 -12.22
CA SER A 406 29.11 -34.82 -11.04
C SER A 406 30.62 -34.77 -11.39
N ILE A 407 31.37 -33.78 -10.89
CA ILE A 407 32.84 -33.60 -11.07
C ILE A 407 33.53 -33.21 -9.74
N LYS A 408 34.80 -33.64 -9.53
CA LYS A 408 35.63 -33.34 -8.34
C LYS A 408 36.58 -32.14 -8.52
N SER A 409 36.72 -31.28 -7.50
CA SER A 409 37.74 -30.21 -7.42
C SER A 409 38.09 -29.79 -5.97
N THR A 410 39.15 -28.96 -5.83
CA THR A 410 39.81 -28.50 -4.57
C THR A 410 40.37 -27.07 -4.72
N VAL A 411 40.35 -26.26 -3.62
CA VAL A 411 41.34 -25.28 -3.06
C VAL A 411 40.62 -24.27 -2.11
N SER A 412 41.32 -23.56 -1.18
CA SER A 412 40.77 -22.60 -0.18
C SER A 412 41.70 -21.39 0.13
N ASN A 413 41.14 -20.27 0.68
CA ASN A 413 41.79 -18.99 1.02
C ASN A 413 41.56 -18.55 2.51
N PRO A 414 42.54 -17.96 3.23
CA PRO A 414 42.49 -17.63 4.68
C PRO A 414 41.66 -16.40 5.18
N ALA A 415 40.97 -15.60 4.37
CA ALA A 415 40.30 -14.36 4.83
C ALA A 415 38.97 -14.54 5.60
N ASP A 416 38.48 -15.77 5.70
CA ASP A 416 37.12 -16.12 6.12
C ASP A 416 36.90 -16.20 7.65
N PHE A 417 37.97 -16.19 8.44
CA PHE A 417 37.94 -16.42 9.89
C PHE A 417 37.17 -15.36 10.69
N ASN A 418 37.40 -14.08 10.40
CA ASN A 418 36.81 -12.98 11.18
C ASN A 418 35.29 -12.85 10.98
N TYR A 419 34.75 -13.37 9.88
CA TYR A 419 33.31 -13.28 9.59
C TYR A 419 32.51 -14.39 10.29
N ALA A 420 33.03 -15.61 10.32
CA ALA A 420 32.38 -16.74 11.00
C ALA A 420 32.17 -16.47 12.50
N GLN A 421 33.19 -15.89 13.16
CA GLN A 421 33.14 -15.57 14.60
C GLN A 421 32.03 -14.56 14.92
N LYS A 422 31.88 -13.52 14.08
CA LYS A 422 30.83 -12.51 14.22
C LYS A 422 29.42 -13.08 14.02
N LEU A 423 29.24 -14.07 13.13
CA LEU A 423 27.94 -14.69 12.90
C LEU A 423 27.50 -15.57 14.08
N ILE A 424 28.43 -16.27 14.72
CA ILE A 424 28.18 -17.13 15.90
C ILE A 424 27.71 -16.28 17.09
N GLU A 425 28.30 -15.10 17.31
CA GLU A 425 27.91 -14.19 18.40
C GLU A 425 26.50 -13.59 18.24
N GLN A 426 25.92 -13.67 17.05
CA GLN A 426 24.61 -13.10 16.71
C GLN A 426 23.50 -14.15 16.52
N MET A 427 23.78 -15.44 16.70
CA MET A 427 22.76 -16.51 16.69
C MET A 427 22.36 -16.85 18.12
#